data_AF-A0A1Q3M712-F1
#
_entry.id   AF-A0A1Q3M712-F1
#
_cell.length_a   1.000
_cell.length_b   1.000
_cell.length_c   1.000
_cell.angle_alpha   90.00
_cell.angle_beta   90.00
_cell.angle_gamma   90.00
#
_symmetry.space_group_name_H-M   'P 1'
#
loop_
_entity.id
_entity.type
_entity.pdbx_description
1 polymer ?
#
loop_
_entity_poly.entity_id
_entity_poly.type
_entity_poly.pdbx_seq_one_letter_code
_entity_poly.pdbx_strand_id
1 'polypeptide(L)' 'MVGDPVYVNRVRFPAGASEVLIDMLRSFKRQALHAAKLGLVHPRTGEEMMFEAPWPEDFTQLVEVLRQENEAY' A
#
# COMPACT_ATOMS: atom_id res chain seq x y z
N MET A 1 2.37 9.48 -2.97
CA MET A 1 2.03 8.05 -2.78
C MET A 1 0.63 7.80 -3.33
N VAL A 2 0.27 6.56 -3.69
CA VAL A 2 -1.10 6.24 -4.12
C VAL A 2 -2.08 6.50 -2.96
N GLY A 3 -3.24 7.08 -3.28
CA GLY A 3 -4.32 7.35 -2.33
C GLY A 3 -4.01 8.41 -1.27
N ASP A 4 -2.94 9.19 -1.42
CA ASP A 4 -2.59 10.27 -0.50
C ASP A 4 -3.49 11.51 -0.69
N PRO A 5 -4.36 11.85 0.29
CA PRO A 5 -5.31 12.94 0.13
C PRO A 5 -4.69 14.33 0.35
N VAL A 6 -3.49 14.41 0.94
CA VAL A 6 -2.85 15.69 1.31
C VAL A 6 -1.88 16.14 0.21
N TYR A 7 -1.09 15.20 -0.32
CA TYR A 7 -0.01 15.52 -1.25
C TYR A 7 -0.35 15.26 -2.72
N VAL A 8 -1.46 14.56 -3.02
CA VAL A 8 -1.87 14.22 -4.39
C VAL A 8 -3.30 14.70 -4.65
N ASN A 9 -3.43 15.86 -5.30
CA ASN A 9 -4.73 16.48 -5.61
C ASN A 9 -5.62 15.68 -6.57
N ARG A 10 -5.06 14.79 -7.40
CA ARG A 10 -5.83 13.98 -8.35
C ARG A 10 -5.14 12.65 -8.62
N VAL A 11 -5.92 11.57 -8.56
CA VAL A 11 -5.48 10.23 -9.00
C VAL A 11 -5.13 10.30 -10.49
N ARG A 12 -3.90 9.93 -10.84
CA ARG A 12 -3.44 9.82 -12.23
C ARG A 12 -3.54 8.36 -12.65
N PHE A 13 -4.01 8.14 -13.87
CA PHE A 13 -4.10 6.81 -14.47
C PHE A 13 -3.07 6.70 -15.60
N PRO A 14 -2.35 5.58 -15.72
CA PRO A 14 -1.52 5.29 -16.89
C PRO A 14 -2.37 5.27 -18.17
N ALA A 15 -1.79 5.69 -19.30
CA ALA A 15 -2.45 5.54 -20.59
C ALA A 15 -2.56 4.05 -20.94
N GLY A 16 -3.75 3.59 -21.32
CA GLY A 16 -4.00 2.17 -21.61
C GLY A 16 -4.23 1.29 -20.38
N ALA A 17 -4.35 1.86 -19.17
CA ALA A 17 -4.67 1.10 -17.97
C ALA A 17 -6.00 0.35 -18.10
N SER A 18 -6.03 -0.89 -17.63
CA SER A 18 -7.24 -1.71 -17.57
C SER A 18 -8.33 -1.08 -16.69
N GLU A 19 -9.58 -1.44 -16.94
CA GLU A 19 -10.72 -1.00 -16.10
C GLU A 19 -10.52 -1.42 -14.63
N VAL A 20 -9.96 -2.61 -14.41
CA VAL A 20 -9.67 -3.15 -13.07
C VAL A 20 -8.66 -2.27 -12.34
N LEU A 21 -7.56 -1.87 -13.00
CA LEU A 21 -6.57 -0.99 -12.40
C LEU A 21 -7.16 0.40 -12.11
N ILE A 22 -7.95 0.93 -13.03
CA ILE A 22 -8.60 2.24 -12.85
C ILE A 22 -9.53 2.22 -11.62
N ASP A 23 -10.35 1.19 -11.46
CA ASP A 23 -11.28 1.08 -10.34
C ASP A 23 -10.56 0.85 -9.01
N MET A 24 -9.49 0.05 -9.02
CA MET A 24 -8.64 -0.16 -7.85
C MET A 24 -7.99 1.17 -7.39
N LEU A 25 -7.40 1.92 -8.31
CA LEU A 25 -6.79 3.23 -8.02
C LEU A 25 -7.82 4.28 -7.59
N ARG A 26 -9.06 4.23 -8.10
CA ARG A 26 -10.13 5.14 -7.66
C ARG A 26 -10.60 4.82 -6.25
N SER A 27 -10.76 3.55 -5.90
CA SER A 27 -11.32 3.12 -4.62
C SER A 27 -10.30 3.17 -3.47
N PHE A 28 -9.00 3.20 -3.76
CA PHE A 28 -7.95 3.32 -2.74
C PHE A 28 -7.82 4.77 -2.20
N LYS A 29 -8.56 5.10 -1.12
CA LYS A 29 -8.70 6.46 -0.57
C LYS A 29 -7.76 6.84 0.59
N ARG A 30 -6.77 6.00 0.89
CA ARG A 30 -5.77 6.27 1.92
C ARG A 30 -4.37 6.12 1.34
N GLN A 31 -3.35 6.63 2.04
CA GLN A 31 -1.97 6.40 1.63
C GLN A 31 -1.69 4.90 1.55
N ALA A 32 -1.13 4.45 0.42
CA ALA A 32 -0.57 3.11 0.26
C ALA A 32 0.75 3.01 1.05
N LEU A 33 0.65 3.20 2.37
CA LEU A 33 1.71 3.14 3.36
C LEU A 33 1.29 2.14 4.45
N HIS A 34 2.22 1.25 4.83
CA HIS A 34 2.00 0.26 5.89
C HIS A 34 3.27 0.06 6.70
N ALA A 35 3.18 0.20 8.02
CA ALA A 35 4.28 -0.08 8.94
C ALA A 35 4.34 -1.59 9.21
N ALA A 36 5.03 -2.33 8.35
CA ALA A 36 5.05 -3.79 8.41
C ALA A 36 5.84 -4.36 9.60
N LYS A 37 6.83 -3.62 10.12
CA LYS A 37 7.70 -4.06 11.21
C LYS A 37 7.99 -2.93 12.18
N LEU A 38 8.10 -3.26 13.46
CA LEU A 38 8.50 -2.36 14.53
C LEU A 38 9.54 -3.05 15.42
N GLY A 39 10.74 -2.48 15.50
CA GLY A 39 11.78 -2.91 16.43
C GLY A 39 11.97 -1.89 17.55
N LEU A 40 12.12 -2.35 18.78
CA LEU A 40 12.42 -1.49 19.93
C LEU A 40 13.17 -2.25 21.04
N VAL A 41 13.84 -1.50 21.92
CA VAL A 41 14.38 -2.04 23.17
C VAL A 41 13.34 -1.84 24.26
N HIS A 42 12.96 -2.91 24.96
CA HIS A 42 11.94 -2.83 26.00
C HIS A 42 12.39 -1.86 27.10
N PRO A 43 11.61 -0.82 27.44
CA PRO A 43 12.05 0.26 28.34
C PRO A 43 12.19 -0.14 29.82
N ARG A 44 12.01 -1.42 30.15
CA ARG A 44 12.08 -1.95 31.53
C ARG A 44 13.03 -3.14 31.59
N THR A 45 12.92 -4.09 30.65
CA THR A 45 13.76 -5.29 30.63
C THR A 45 15.07 -5.08 29.85
N GLY A 46 15.13 -4.09 28.94
CA GLY A 46 16.28 -3.87 28.08
C GLY A 46 16.41 -4.88 26.93
N GLU A 47 15.43 -5.77 26.77
CA GLU A 47 15.42 -6.79 25.72
C GLU A 47 15.09 -6.18 24.36
N GLU A 48 15.75 -6.65 23.30
CA GLU A 48 15.38 -6.32 21.93
C GLU A 48 14.09 -7.05 21.54
N MET A 49 13.11 -6.29 21.06
CA MET A 49 11.82 -6.81 20.63
C MET A 49 11.55 -6.44 19.18
N MET A 50 10.97 -7.36 18.44
CA MET A 50 10.51 -7.17 17.06
C MET A 50 9.05 -7.57 16.94
N PHE A 51 8.26 -6.71 16.31
CA PHE A 51 6.86 -6.94 16.00
C PHE A 51 6.65 -6.83 14.50
N GLU A 52 5.77 -7.67 13.96
CA GLU A 52 5.39 -7.63 12.55
C GLU A 52 3.87 -7.56 12.43
N ALA A 53 3.39 -6.85 11.41
CA ALA A 53 1.97 -6.74 11.09
C ALA A 53 1.75 -7.14 9.62
N PRO A 54 0.83 -8.09 9.34
CA PRO A 54 0.53 -8.48 7.97
C PRO A 54 -0.01 -7.28 7.19
N TRP A 55 0.12 -7.33 5.86
CA TRP A 55 -0.48 -6.31 5.02
C TRP A 55 -2.00 -6.32 5.19
N PRO A 56 -2.64 -5.14 5.28
CA PRO A 56 -4.09 -5.06 5.23
C PRO A 56 -4.58 -5.50 3.84
N GLU A 57 -5.80 -5.99 3.80
CA GLU A 57 -6.38 -6.64 2.62
C GLU A 57 -6.39 -5.73 1.38
N ASP A 58 -6.77 -4.47 1.56
CA ASP A 58 -6.80 -3.47 0.49
C ASP A 58 -5.42 -3.23 -0.15
N PHE A 59 -4.34 -3.25 0.66
CA PHE A 59 -2.98 -3.10 0.18
C PHE A 59 -2.56 -4.33 -0.64
N THR A 60 -2.88 -5.52 -0.15
CA THR A 60 -2.62 -6.78 -0.87
C THR A 60 -3.34 -6.78 -2.22
N GLN A 61 -4.62 -6.40 -2.26
CA GLN A 61 -5.40 -6.31 -3.50
C GLN A 61 -4.80 -5.28 -4.47
N LEU A 62 -4.41 -4.10 -3.99
CA LEU A 62 -3.77 -3.07 -4.82
C LEU A 62 -2.48 -3.59 -5.47
N VAL A 63 -1.61 -4.24 -4.70
CA VAL A 63 -0.34 -4.78 -5.20
C VAL A 63 -0.59 -5.88 -6.24
N GLU A 64 -1.58 -6.73 -6.00
CA GLU A 64 -1.92 -7.82 -6.92
C GLU A 64 -2.42 -7.30 -8.27
N VAL A 65 -3.34 -6.33 -8.27
CA VAL A 65 -3.82 -5.68 -9.50
C VAL A 65 -2.66 -5.02 -10.26
N LEU A 66 -1.73 -4.36 -9.56
CA LEU A 66 -0.55 -3.75 -10.19
C LEU A 66 0.40 -4.78 -10.81
N ARG A 67 0.57 -5.96 -10.18
CA ARG A 67 1.38 -7.05 -10.74
C ARG A 67 0.76 -7.61 -12.01
N GLN A 68 -0.54 -7.92 -11.97
CA GLN A 68 -1.27 -8.46 -13.11
C GLN A 68 -1.26 -7.49 -14.30
N GLU A 69 -1.44 -6.19 -14.05
CA GLU A 69 -1.35 -5.17 -15.10
C GLU A 69 0.03 -5.17 -15.77
N ASN A 70 1.10 -5.27 -14.98
CA ASN A 70 2.46 -5.25 -15.50
C ASN A 70 2.83 -6.53 -16.27
N GLU A 71 2.24 -7.68 -15.91
CA GLU A 71 2.43 -8.94 -16.66
C GLU A 71 1.64 -8.96 -17.98
N ALA A 72 0.56 -8.19 -18.07
CA ALA A 72 -0.27 -8.08 -19.27
C ALA A 72 0.31 -7.15 -20.35
N TYR A 73 1.41 -6.44 -20.05
CA TYR A 73 2.09 -5.48 -20.92
C TYR A 73 3.40 -6.05 -21.49
#